data_AF-A0A351KVX5-F1
#
_entry.id   AF-A0A351KVX5-F1
#
_cell.length_a   1.000
_cell.length_b   1.000
_cell.length_c   1.000
_cell.angle_alpha   90.00
_cell.angle_beta   90.00
_cell.angle_gamma   90.00
#
_symmetry.space_group_name_H-M   'P 1'
#
loop_
_entity.id
_entity.type
_entity.pdbx_description
1 polymer ?
#
loop_
_entity_poly.entity_id
_entity_poly.type
_entity_poly.pdbx_seq_one_letter_code
_entity_poly.pdbx_strand_id
1 'polypeptide(L)'
;VLMPNNPRAGGISRRIEGDTRTDMREVMTALQVPDGMGLIIRTAGGGKSVEELQWDLNYLMQLWEAIDRSAKEKPAPLLVFQESNVIIRALRDHLRADIDEILIDQPGTFKLVQSFLQQVMPQFIHKARLYQDNVPLFNRYQIESQIELAYAREVPLPSGGAIVIDHSEALTAIDINSARATKG
;
A
#
# COMPACT_ATOMS: atom_id res chain seq x y z
N VAL A 1 -9.45 -7.54 2.05
CA VAL A 1 -8.94 -8.72 2.79
C VAL A 1 -9.85 -9.89 2.51
N LEU A 2 -9.34 -10.93 1.86
CA LEU A 2 -10.05 -12.14 1.53
C LEU A 2 -9.86 -13.18 2.64
N MET A 3 -10.95 -13.82 3.04
CA MET A 3 -11.02 -14.91 4.01
C MET A 3 -11.56 -16.15 3.28
N PRO A 4 -10.70 -16.93 2.59
CA PRO A 4 -11.17 -17.96 1.65
C PRO A 4 -11.90 -19.13 2.32
N ASN A 5 -11.69 -19.33 3.63
CA ASN A 5 -12.24 -20.46 4.39
C ASN A 5 -13.29 -20.05 5.42
N ASN A 6 -13.81 -18.82 5.36
CA ASN A 6 -14.79 -18.33 6.33
C ASN A 6 -15.84 -17.41 5.69
N PRO A 7 -16.99 -17.93 5.24
CA PRO A 7 -18.04 -17.13 4.60
C PRO A 7 -18.73 -16.16 5.57
N ARG A 8 -18.63 -16.40 6.88
CA ARG A 8 -19.22 -15.53 7.91
C ARG A 8 -18.34 -14.31 8.19
N ALA A 9 -17.06 -14.35 7.80
CA ALA A 9 -16.14 -13.24 8.00
C ALA A 9 -16.28 -12.22 6.87
N GLY A 10 -17.18 -11.25 7.04
CA GLY A 10 -17.36 -10.19 6.05
C GLY A 10 -17.65 -8.83 6.67
N GLY A 11 -17.37 -7.76 5.92
CA GLY A 11 -17.88 -6.43 6.21
C GLY A 11 -16.95 -5.28 5.86
N ILE A 12 -17.29 -4.11 6.38
CA ILE A 12 -16.56 -2.86 6.14
C ILE A 12 -15.91 -2.42 7.44
N SER A 13 -14.64 -2.03 7.36
CA SER A 13 -13.86 -1.46 8.47
C SER A 13 -14.70 -0.48 9.30
N ARG A 14 -14.63 -0.59 10.63
CA ARG A 14 -15.35 0.31 11.54
C ARG A 14 -14.91 1.77 11.43
N ARG A 15 -13.68 2.03 11.00
CA ARG A 15 -13.15 3.38 10.74
C ARG A 15 -13.75 4.07 9.51
N ILE A 16 -14.55 3.36 8.71
CA ILE A 16 -15.28 3.96 7.56
C ILE A 16 -16.70 4.23 8.04
N GLU A 17 -17.07 5.51 8.06
CA GLU A 17 -18.30 6.03 8.63
C GLU A 17 -19.01 6.95 7.63
N GLY A 18 -20.23 7.38 7.95
CA GLY A 18 -21.02 8.30 7.13
C GLY A 18 -21.35 7.77 5.73
N ASP A 19 -21.47 8.69 4.79
CA ASP A 19 -21.88 8.41 3.39
C ASP A 19 -20.93 7.42 2.71
N THR A 20 -19.62 7.54 2.94
CA THR A 20 -18.62 6.62 2.41
C THR A 20 -18.89 5.17 2.84
N ARG A 21 -19.44 4.94 4.05
CA ARG A 21 -19.79 3.59 4.49
C ARG A 21 -20.97 3.02 3.70
N THR A 22 -21.94 3.87 3.36
CA THR A 22 -23.09 3.51 2.54
C THR A 22 -22.64 3.16 1.12
N ASP A 23 -21.83 4.01 0.51
CA ASP A 23 -21.25 3.76 -0.82
C ASP A 23 -20.47 2.45 -0.85
N MET A 24 -19.62 2.21 0.17
CA MET A 24 -18.85 0.97 0.26
C MET A 24 -19.71 -0.28 0.46
N ARG A 25 -20.94 -0.18 0.98
CA ARG A 25 -21.87 -1.32 1.01
C ARG A 25 -22.36 -1.66 -0.38
N GLU A 26 -22.73 -0.66 -1.18
CA GLU A 26 -23.17 -0.87 -2.56
C GLU A 26 -22.05 -1.45 -3.42
N VAL A 27 -20.84 -0.88 -3.28
CA VAL A 27 -19.64 -1.40 -3.93
C VAL A 27 -19.38 -2.86 -3.51
N MET A 28 -19.49 -3.18 -2.23
CA MET A 28 -19.29 -4.55 -1.73
C MET A 28 -20.29 -5.55 -2.33
N THR A 29 -21.53 -5.13 -2.55
CA THR A 29 -22.54 -5.99 -3.20
C THR A 29 -22.30 -6.21 -4.69
N ALA A 30 -21.57 -5.29 -5.34
CA ALA A 30 -21.21 -5.41 -6.75
C ALA A 30 -19.97 -6.30 -6.98
N LEU A 31 -19.21 -6.64 -5.93
CA LEU A 31 -18.04 -7.49 -6.04
C LEU A 31 -18.42 -8.96 -6.26
N GLN A 32 -17.73 -9.59 -7.20
CA GLN A 32 -17.88 -11.01 -7.51
C GLN A 32 -17.01 -11.84 -6.57
N VAL A 33 -17.59 -12.23 -5.43
CA VAL A 33 -16.93 -13.07 -4.42
C VAL A 33 -17.41 -14.51 -4.57
N PRO A 34 -16.52 -15.50 -4.73
CA PRO A 34 -16.90 -16.92 -4.77
C PRO A 34 -17.61 -17.39 -3.49
N ASP A 35 -18.51 -18.35 -3.66
CA ASP A 35 -19.22 -18.97 -2.55
C ASP A 35 -18.26 -19.56 -1.51
N GLY A 36 -18.62 -19.42 -0.23
CA GLY A 36 -17.82 -19.94 0.87
C GLY A 36 -16.68 -19.02 1.33
N MET A 37 -16.43 -17.91 0.62
CA MET A 37 -15.40 -16.94 0.99
C MET A 37 -15.99 -15.70 1.68
N GLY A 38 -15.22 -15.13 2.59
CA GLY A 38 -15.53 -13.88 3.26
C GLY A 38 -14.66 -12.73 2.76
N LEU A 39 -15.19 -11.50 2.75
CA LEU A 39 -14.45 -10.32 2.31
C LEU A 39 -14.60 -9.16 3.31
N ILE A 40 -13.47 -8.54 3.66
CA ILE A 40 -13.44 -7.33 4.49
C ILE A 40 -12.80 -6.17 3.74
N ILE A 41 -13.55 -5.08 3.58
CA ILE A 41 -13.04 -3.80 3.06
C ILE A 41 -12.30 -3.07 4.18
N ARG A 42 -11.01 -2.80 3.97
CA ARG A 42 -10.13 -2.09 4.93
C ARG A 42 -10.28 -0.59 4.81
N THR A 43 -9.80 0.16 5.80
CA THR A 43 -9.83 1.64 5.81
C THR A 43 -9.24 2.25 4.52
N ALA A 44 -8.15 1.68 3.99
CA ALA A 44 -7.52 2.13 2.75
C ALA A 44 -8.37 1.89 1.48
N GLY A 45 -9.37 0.99 1.55
CA GLY A 45 -10.32 0.74 0.48
C GLY A 45 -11.50 1.73 0.48
N GLY A 46 -11.60 2.63 1.47
CA GLY A 46 -12.65 3.65 1.49
C GLY A 46 -12.53 4.58 0.28
N GLY A 47 -13.63 4.74 -0.47
CA GLY A 47 -13.69 5.60 -1.65
C GLY A 47 -13.06 5.00 -2.92
N LYS A 48 -12.73 3.71 -2.92
CA LYS A 48 -12.29 2.97 -4.12
C LYS A 48 -13.47 2.56 -4.98
N SER A 49 -13.27 2.51 -6.30
CA SER A 49 -14.31 2.06 -7.22
C SER A 49 -14.52 0.54 -7.15
N VAL A 50 -15.64 0.06 -7.72
CA VAL A 50 -15.93 -1.38 -7.83
C VAL A 50 -14.82 -2.08 -8.61
N GLU A 51 -14.34 -1.47 -9.69
CA GLU A 51 -13.29 -2.00 -10.55
C GLU A 51 -11.97 -2.15 -9.78
N GLU A 52 -11.56 -1.12 -9.04
CA GLU A 52 -10.34 -1.15 -8.23
C GLU A 52 -10.40 -2.25 -7.16
N LEU A 53 -11.54 -2.39 -6.47
CA LEU A 53 -11.70 -3.42 -5.44
C LEU A 53 -11.86 -4.84 -6.04
N GLN A 54 -12.48 -4.97 -7.21
CA GLN A 54 -12.55 -6.26 -7.91
C GLN A 54 -11.17 -6.72 -8.37
N TRP A 55 -10.30 -5.80 -8.80
CA TRP A 55 -8.91 -6.13 -9.14
C TRP A 55 -8.13 -6.62 -7.92
N ASP A 56 -8.24 -5.95 -6.77
CA ASP A 56 -7.62 -6.42 -5.52
C ASP A 56 -8.19 -7.79 -5.09
N LEU A 57 -9.49 -8.00 -5.22
CA LEU A 57 -10.12 -9.29 -4.95
C LEU A 57 -9.57 -10.39 -5.88
N ASN A 58 -9.48 -10.13 -7.18
CA ASN A 58 -8.96 -11.08 -8.16
C ASN A 58 -7.50 -11.46 -7.86
N TYR A 59 -6.68 -10.50 -7.45
CA TYR A 59 -5.33 -10.75 -6.97
C TYR A 59 -5.31 -11.72 -5.78
N LEU A 60 -6.12 -11.43 -4.76
CA LEU A 60 -6.18 -12.26 -3.56
C LEU A 60 -6.69 -13.68 -3.86
N MET A 61 -7.58 -13.84 -4.83
CA MET A 61 -8.04 -15.16 -5.30
C MET A 61 -6.93 -15.93 -6.02
N GLN A 62 -6.20 -15.31 -6.95
CA GLN A 62 -5.05 -15.95 -7.61
C GLN A 62 -3.98 -16.37 -6.61
N LEU A 63 -3.71 -15.51 -5.62
CA LEU A 63 -2.80 -15.83 -4.54
C LEU A 63 -3.27 -17.04 -3.73
N TRP A 64 -4.56 -17.08 -3.39
CA TRP A 64 -5.16 -18.21 -2.68
C TRP A 64 -5.05 -19.51 -3.48
N GLU A 65 -5.32 -19.49 -4.79
CA GLU A 65 -5.18 -20.66 -5.67
C GLU A 65 -3.73 -21.17 -5.72
N ALA A 66 -2.74 -20.28 -5.74
CA ALA A 66 -1.34 -20.65 -5.71
C ALA A 66 -0.96 -21.31 -4.36
N ILE A 67 -1.50 -20.78 -3.25
CA ILE A 67 -1.30 -21.32 -1.90
C ILE A 67 -1.92 -22.73 -1.78
N ASP A 68 -3.18 -22.88 -2.15
CA ASP A 68 -3.91 -24.16 -2.05
C ASP A 68 -3.24 -25.25 -2.91
N ARG A 69 -2.79 -24.88 -4.11
CA ARG A 69 -2.06 -25.79 -5.00
C ARG A 69 -0.73 -26.23 -4.40
N SER A 70 0.11 -25.30 -3.95
CA SER A 70 1.41 -25.63 -3.36
C SER A 70 1.27 -26.45 -2.06
N ALA A 71 0.18 -26.27 -1.31
CA ALA A 71 -0.09 -27.06 -0.11
C ALA A 71 -0.47 -28.52 -0.43
N LYS A 72 -1.13 -28.78 -1.56
CA LYS A 72 -1.53 -30.13 -2.01
C LYS A 72 -0.41 -30.91 -2.69
N GLU A 73 0.50 -30.23 -3.39
CA GLU A 73 1.52 -30.88 -4.21
C GLU A 73 2.77 -31.34 -3.43
N LYS A 74 3.06 -30.75 -2.26
CA LYS A 74 4.31 -30.97 -1.54
C LYS A 74 4.06 -31.56 -0.14
N PRO A 75 4.84 -32.57 0.30
CA PRO A 75 4.72 -33.11 1.64
C PRO A 75 5.18 -32.09 2.69
N ALA A 76 4.52 -32.08 3.84
CA ALA A 76 4.86 -31.22 4.96
C ALA A 76 6.14 -31.69 5.71
N PRO A 77 6.87 -30.78 6.39
CA PRO A 77 6.65 -29.33 6.50
C PRO A 77 7.23 -28.54 5.32
N LEU A 78 6.51 -27.51 4.85
CA LEU A 78 7.02 -26.60 3.82
C LEU A 78 6.54 -25.15 4.04
N LEU A 79 7.31 -24.20 3.52
CA LEU A 79 6.88 -22.80 3.37
C LEU A 79 5.97 -22.70 2.13
N VAL A 80 4.66 -22.55 2.35
CA VAL A 80 3.65 -22.46 1.27
C VAL A 80 3.53 -21.03 0.72
N PHE A 81 3.68 -20.04 1.60
CA PHE A 81 3.60 -18.63 1.25
C PHE A 81 4.51 -17.81 2.16
N GLN A 82 5.30 -16.94 1.55
CA GLN A 82 6.02 -15.89 2.25
C GLN A 82 5.31 -14.57 1.96
N GLU A 83 4.97 -13.82 3.01
CA GLU A 83 4.30 -12.55 2.85
C GLU A 83 5.11 -11.62 1.93
N SER A 84 4.39 -10.95 1.04
CA SER A 84 4.98 -10.23 -0.08
C SER A 84 5.98 -9.17 0.40
N ASN A 85 7.06 -9.04 -0.38
CA ASN A 85 8.05 -7.97 -0.29
C ASN A 85 7.34 -6.60 -0.19
N VAL A 86 7.88 -5.67 0.60
CA VAL A 86 7.36 -4.31 0.82
C VAL A 86 7.01 -3.61 -0.50
N ILE A 87 7.73 -3.91 -1.57
CA ILE A 87 7.53 -3.38 -2.92
C ILE A 87 6.16 -3.78 -3.49
N ILE A 88 5.80 -5.05 -3.39
CA ILE A 88 4.51 -5.57 -3.87
C ILE A 88 3.37 -4.97 -3.03
N ARG A 89 3.59 -4.84 -1.72
CA ARG A 89 2.64 -4.18 -0.81
C ARG A 89 2.41 -2.73 -1.20
N ALA A 90 3.49 -1.99 -1.48
CA ALA A 90 3.43 -0.60 -1.90
C ALA A 90 2.67 -0.45 -3.23
N LEU A 91 2.92 -1.33 -4.20
CA LEU A 91 2.17 -1.33 -5.47
C LEU A 91 0.69 -1.62 -5.25
N ARG A 92 0.34 -2.64 -4.47
CA ARG A 92 -1.07 -2.95 -4.17
C ARG A 92 -1.79 -1.80 -3.46
N ASP A 93 -1.13 -1.17 -2.50
CA ASP A 93 -1.78 -0.19 -1.61
C ASP A 93 -1.80 1.22 -2.21
N HIS A 94 -0.82 1.57 -3.05
CA HIS A 94 -0.64 2.93 -3.55
C HIS A 94 -0.74 3.09 -5.07
N LEU A 95 -0.63 2.02 -5.88
CA LEU A 95 -0.73 2.16 -7.33
C LEU A 95 -2.14 2.56 -7.74
N ARG A 96 -2.25 3.73 -8.35
CA ARG A 96 -3.50 4.34 -8.78
C ARG A 96 -3.38 4.82 -10.22
N ALA A 97 -4.52 5.11 -10.84
CA ALA A 97 -4.57 5.54 -12.24
C ALA A 97 -3.81 6.86 -12.49
N ASP A 98 -3.76 7.74 -11.48
CA ASP A 98 -3.09 9.05 -11.47
C ASP A 98 -1.56 9.00 -11.30
N ILE A 99 -0.97 7.83 -11.02
CA ILE A 99 0.48 7.67 -10.99
C ILE A 99 1.01 7.59 -12.41
N ASP A 100 1.91 8.48 -12.81
CA ASP A 100 2.47 8.47 -14.17
C ASP A 100 3.49 7.34 -14.38
N GLU A 101 4.45 7.20 -13.46
CA GLU A 101 5.60 6.30 -13.62
C GLU A 101 5.99 5.62 -12.30
N ILE A 102 6.54 4.40 -12.41
CA ILE A 102 7.12 3.62 -11.32
C ILE A 102 8.61 3.44 -11.64
N LEU A 103 9.46 4.21 -10.97
CA LEU A 103 10.91 4.22 -11.20
C LEU A 103 11.61 3.28 -10.23
N ILE A 104 12.44 2.40 -10.79
CA ILE A 104 13.14 1.36 -10.02
C ILE A 104 14.60 1.37 -10.46
N ASP A 105 15.54 1.58 -9.56
CA ASP A 105 16.98 1.68 -9.84
C ASP A 105 17.72 0.34 -9.79
N GLN A 106 17.09 -0.71 -9.25
CA GLN A 106 17.68 -2.04 -9.16
C GLN A 106 17.08 -3.02 -10.21
N PRO A 107 17.89 -3.62 -11.10
CA PRO A 107 17.40 -4.51 -12.16
C PRO A 107 16.63 -5.75 -11.67
N GLY A 108 17.05 -6.35 -10.55
CA GLY A 108 16.36 -7.51 -9.98
C GLY A 108 14.95 -7.15 -9.49
N THR A 109 14.83 -6.01 -8.82
CA THR A 109 13.56 -5.44 -8.37
C THR A 109 12.67 -5.04 -9.53
N PHE A 110 13.23 -4.46 -10.60
CA PHE A 110 12.48 -4.09 -11.79
C PHE A 110 11.81 -5.32 -12.42
N LYS A 111 12.54 -6.43 -12.56
CA LYS A 111 11.98 -7.70 -13.05
C LYS A 111 10.85 -8.22 -12.16
N LEU A 112 11.04 -8.18 -10.83
CA LEU A 112 10.01 -8.58 -9.86
C LEU A 112 8.72 -7.76 -10.04
N VAL A 113 8.86 -6.43 -10.14
CA VAL A 113 7.72 -5.52 -10.35
C VAL A 113 7.06 -5.78 -11.70
N GLN A 114 7.83 -5.95 -12.77
CA GLN A 114 7.29 -6.23 -14.10
C GLN A 114 6.49 -7.54 -14.13
N SER A 115 7.02 -8.62 -13.53
CA SER A 115 6.30 -9.89 -13.43
C SER A 115 5.01 -9.77 -12.62
N PHE A 116 5.04 -9.03 -11.51
CA PHE A 116 3.86 -8.77 -10.70
C PHE A 116 2.80 -7.98 -11.47
N LEU A 117 3.18 -6.86 -12.10
CA LEU A 117 2.27 -6.05 -12.90
C LEU A 117 1.69 -6.85 -14.05
N GLN A 118 2.48 -7.67 -14.74
CA GLN A 118 2.00 -8.52 -15.84
C GLN A 118 0.91 -9.51 -15.39
N GLN A 119 1.02 -10.06 -14.19
CA GLN A 119 0.06 -11.04 -13.67
C GLN A 119 -1.19 -10.38 -13.07
N VAL A 120 -1.02 -9.25 -12.39
CA VAL A 120 -2.04 -8.70 -11.49
C VAL A 120 -2.66 -7.41 -12.03
N MET A 121 -1.87 -6.54 -12.64
CA MET A 121 -2.31 -5.23 -13.14
C MET A 121 -1.65 -4.90 -14.49
N PRO A 122 -1.92 -5.69 -15.54
CA PRO A 122 -1.21 -5.58 -16.82
C PRO A 122 -1.37 -4.20 -17.46
N GLN A 123 -2.47 -3.50 -17.19
CA GLN A 123 -2.71 -2.12 -17.62
C GLN A 123 -1.65 -1.13 -17.12
N PHE A 124 -0.99 -1.38 -15.98
CA PHE A 124 0.04 -0.49 -15.44
C PHE A 124 1.47 -0.89 -15.80
N ILE A 125 1.66 -1.99 -16.56
CA ILE A 125 3.00 -2.49 -16.89
C ILE A 125 3.87 -1.44 -17.61
N HIS A 126 3.26 -0.62 -18.45
CA HIS A 126 3.94 0.42 -19.22
C HIS A 126 4.45 1.59 -18.36
N LYS A 127 3.96 1.71 -17.12
CA LYS A 127 4.39 2.73 -16.16
C LYS A 127 5.70 2.34 -15.47
N ALA A 128 6.05 1.06 -15.43
CA ALA A 128 7.28 0.60 -14.80
C ALA A 128 8.51 0.89 -15.68
N ARG A 129 9.50 1.61 -15.14
CA ARG A 129 10.75 1.92 -15.82
C ARG A 129 11.97 1.64 -14.93
N LEU A 130 13.01 1.08 -15.54
CA LEU A 130 14.31 0.91 -14.91
C LEU A 130 15.07 2.24 -14.99
N TYR A 131 15.39 2.79 -13.83
CA TYR A 131 16.20 3.99 -13.68
C TYR A 131 17.69 3.63 -13.87
N GLN A 132 18.37 4.34 -14.75
CA GLN A 132 19.77 4.04 -15.15
C GLN A 132 20.69 5.26 -15.10
N ASP A 133 20.21 6.40 -14.62
CA ASP A 133 21.03 7.60 -14.52
C ASP A 133 22.06 7.49 -13.40
N ASN A 134 23.19 8.17 -13.58
CA ASN A 134 24.30 8.17 -12.62
C ASN A 134 23.96 8.87 -11.29
N VAL A 135 23.02 9.82 -11.31
CA VAL A 135 22.57 10.52 -10.10
C VAL A 135 21.63 9.58 -9.34
N PRO A 136 21.77 9.37 -8.02
CA PRO A 136 20.82 8.55 -7.26
C PRO A 136 19.37 9.00 -7.45
N LEU A 137 18.45 8.03 -7.53
CA LEU A 137 17.04 8.27 -7.88
C LEU A 137 16.41 9.35 -6.99
N PHE A 138 16.53 9.23 -5.67
CA PHE A 138 15.90 10.16 -4.73
C PHE A 138 16.53 11.56 -4.75
N ASN A 139 17.85 11.65 -4.99
CA ASN A 139 18.54 12.93 -5.21
C ASN A 139 18.04 13.63 -6.47
N ARG A 140 17.82 12.88 -7.57
CA ARG A 140 17.30 13.45 -8.82
C ARG A 140 15.93 14.11 -8.62
N TYR A 141 15.06 13.46 -7.84
CA TYR A 141 13.72 13.95 -7.53
C TYR A 141 13.66 14.87 -6.29
N GLN A 142 14.82 15.20 -5.70
CA GLN A 142 14.95 16.12 -4.56
C GLN A 142 14.09 15.72 -3.34
N ILE A 143 13.92 14.42 -3.13
CA ILE A 143 13.19 13.87 -1.97
C ILE A 143 14.11 13.37 -0.85
N GLU A 144 15.41 13.26 -1.12
CA GLU A 144 16.41 12.76 -0.15
C GLU A 144 16.37 13.55 1.17
N SER A 145 16.40 14.89 1.09
CA SER A 145 16.35 15.75 2.28
C SER A 145 15.04 15.63 3.04
N GLN A 146 13.92 15.32 2.38
CA GLN A 146 12.64 15.10 3.03
C GLN A 146 12.62 13.77 3.77
N ILE A 147 13.28 12.74 3.23
CA ILE A 147 13.46 11.45 3.90
C ILE A 147 14.35 11.63 5.13
N GLU A 148 15.46 12.39 5.02
CA GLU A 148 16.31 12.71 6.17
C GLU A 148 15.54 13.44 7.27
N LEU A 149 14.67 14.39 6.90
CA LEU A 149 13.80 15.10 7.84
C LEU A 149 12.84 14.16 8.59
N ALA A 150 12.41 13.05 8.00
CA ALA A 150 11.57 12.07 8.68
C ALA A 150 12.29 11.36 9.84
N TYR A 151 13.62 11.35 9.84
CA TYR A 151 14.45 10.83 10.93
C TYR A 151 14.95 11.92 11.89
N ALA A 152 14.69 13.19 11.58
CA ALA A 152 15.09 14.30 12.42
C ALA A 152 14.18 14.37 13.66
N ARG A 153 14.80 14.69 14.81
CA ARG A 153 14.06 15.00 16.04
C ARG A 153 13.26 16.30 15.90
N GLU A 154 13.81 17.29 15.19
CA GLU A 154 13.21 18.60 14.97
C GLU A 154 12.97 18.81 13.47
N VAL A 155 11.74 19.18 13.10
CA VAL A 155 11.33 19.42 11.71
C VAL A 155 10.90 20.87 11.56
N PRO A 156 11.59 21.67 10.71
CA PRO A 156 11.23 23.06 10.49
C PRO A 156 9.92 23.17 9.71
N LEU A 157 9.12 24.19 10.07
CA LEU A 157 7.86 24.52 9.41
C LEU A 157 8.06 25.69 8.42
N PRO A 158 7.24 25.78 7.35
CA PRO A 158 7.39 26.81 6.32
C PRO A 158 7.42 28.26 6.83
N SER A 159 6.72 28.54 7.94
CA SER A 159 6.64 29.88 8.54
C SER A 159 7.72 30.14 9.61
N GLY A 160 8.77 29.33 9.69
CA GLY A 160 9.92 29.53 10.58
C GLY A 160 9.75 28.99 12.01
N GLY A 161 8.65 28.31 12.31
CA GLY A 161 8.51 27.48 13.52
C GLY A 161 9.13 26.09 13.33
N ALA A 162 8.95 25.21 14.30
CA ALA A 162 9.38 23.81 14.20
C ALA A 162 8.50 22.89 15.05
N ILE A 163 8.43 21.61 14.66
CA ILE A 163 7.90 20.55 15.52
C ILE A 163 9.05 19.71 16.07
N VAL A 164 8.93 19.29 17.33
CA VAL A 164 9.91 18.43 18.00
C VAL A 164 9.22 17.13 18.38
N ILE A 165 9.79 16.00 17.95
CA ILE A 165 9.19 14.66 18.09
C ILE A 165 10.05 13.84 19.04
N ASP A 166 9.52 13.54 20.23
CA ASP A 166 10.19 12.73 21.25
C ASP A 166 9.45 11.40 21.46
N HIS A 167 10.19 10.30 21.36
CA HIS A 167 9.68 8.95 21.60
C HIS A 167 9.93 8.54 23.05
N SER A 168 8.91 8.00 23.71
CA SER A 168 9.01 7.41 25.05
C SER A 168 8.50 5.95 25.03
N GLU A 169 8.51 5.28 26.18
CA GLU A 169 8.14 3.86 26.28
C GLU A 169 6.70 3.57 25.84
N ALA A 170 5.75 4.46 26.16
CA ALA A 170 4.33 4.23 25.94
C ALA A 170 3.66 5.26 25.03
N LEU A 171 4.36 6.35 24.68
CA LEU A 171 3.79 7.44 23.88
C LEU A 171 4.86 8.17 23.06
N THR A 172 4.39 8.85 22.02
CA THR A 172 5.17 9.85 21.27
C THR A 172 4.65 11.23 21.65
N ALA A 173 5.54 12.11 22.12
CA ALA A 173 5.24 13.49 22.43
C ALA A 173 5.66 14.37 21.23
N ILE A 174 4.79 15.30 20.85
CA ILE A 174 5.07 16.28 19.79
C ILE A 174 4.90 17.68 20.39
N ASP A 175 5.98 18.44 20.42
CA ASP A 175 6.00 19.84 20.84
C ASP A 175 6.06 20.77 19.61
N ILE A 176 5.49 21.97 19.72
CA ILE A 176 5.39 22.94 18.62
C ILE A 176 6.01 24.28 19.07
N ASN A 177 7.13 24.63 18.45
CA ASN A 177 7.82 25.89 18.67
C ASN A 177 7.44 26.91 17.59
N SER A 178 6.98 28.08 18.00
CA SER A 178 6.68 29.18 17.08
C SER A 178 7.97 29.88 16.60
N ALA A 179 7.87 30.55 15.46
CA ALA A 179 8.98 31.33 14.92
C ALA A 179 9.35 32.48 15.87
N ARG A 180 10.64 32.86 15.87
CA ARG A 180 11.13 34.02 16.61
C ARG A 180 10.32 35.25 16.21
N ALA A 181 9.80 36.00 17.19
CA ALA A 181 8.98 37.18 16.92
C ALA A 181 9.80 38.27 16.19
N THR A 182 9.65 38.37 14.88
CA THR A 182 10.16 39.49 14.07
C THR A 182 9.11 40.60 14.05
N LYS A 183 8.90 41.27 15.19
CA LYS A 183 8.33 42.61 15.22
C LYS A 183 9.44 43.57 15.62
N GLY A 184 10.07 44.14 14.60
CA GLY A 184 10.96 45.29 14.63
C GLY A 184 10.73 46.07 13.36
#